data_AF-A0A3R6SRB2-F1
#
_entry.id   AF-A0A3R6SRB2-F1
#
_cell.length_a   1.000
_cell.length_b   1.000
_cell.length_c   1.000
_cell.angle_alpha   90.00
_cell.angle_beta   90.00
_cell.angle_gamma   90.00
#
_symmetry.space_group_name_H-M   'P 1'
#
loop_
_entity.id
_entity.type
_entity.pdbx_description
1 polymer ?
#
loop_
_entity_poly.entity_id
_entity_poly.type
_entity_poly.pdbx_seq_one_letter_code
_entity_poly.pdbx_strand_id
1 'polypeptide(L)'
;MKQVEEKRTKAFQSEVKGTGVVINYRATLVPVENGEEVSNIYGTISKENKNVGSVSYDKAADRMHTSFEPFSATTAKERQAIMPVAAADVAEIISNK
;
A
#
# COMPACT_ATOMS: atom_id res chain seq x y z
N MET A 1 21.60 7.76 -26.13
CA MET A 1 20.19 8.09 -25.82
C MET A 1 19.93 7.63 -24.39
N LYS A 2 19.55 8.53 -23.47
CA LYS A 2 19.16 8.11 -22.11
C LYS A 2 17.83 7.36 -22.22
N GLN A 3 17.83 6.06 -21.93
CA GLN A 3 16.58 5.31 -21.76
C GLN A 3 15.76 6.04 -20.69
N VAL A 4 14.59 6.53 -21.09
CA VAL A 4 13.60 7.00 -20.12
C VAL A 4 13.07 5.71 -19.49
N GLU A 5 13.48 5.42 -18.26
CA GLU A 5 12.93 4.31 -17.48
C GLU A 5 11.42 4.55 -17.33
N GLU A 6 10.61 3.78 -18.07
CA GLU A 6 9.15 3.82 -17.95
C GLU A 6 8.76 3.28 -16.57
N LYS A 7 8.50 4.18 -15.62
CA LYS A 7 7.87 3.84 -14.35
C LYS A 7 6.45 3.39 -14.62
N ARG A 8 6.13 2.13 -14.31
CA ARG A 8 4.78 1.59 -14.43
C ARG A 8 4.09 1.59 -13.08
N THR A 9 2.78 1.85 -13.05
CA THR A 9 2.00 1.79 -11.81
C THR A 9 1.00 0.65 -11.88
N LYS A 10 0.97 -0.22 -10.87
CA LYS A 10 -0.07 -1.26 -10.70
C LYS A 10 -0.96 -0.92 -9.51
N ALA A 11 -2.25 -1.17 -9.66
CA ALA A 11 -3.25 -0.95 -8.60
C ALA A 11 -3.65 -2.28 -7.96
N PHE A 12 -3.82 -2.27 -6.63
CA PHE A 12 -4.29 -3.41 -5.85
C PHE A 12 -5.33 -2.92 -4.84
N GLN A 13 -6.22 -3.81 -4.41
CA GLN A 13 -7.23 -3.48 -3.42
C GLN A 13 -7.37 -4.64 -2.43
N SER A 14 -7.48 -4.30 -1.16
CA SER A 14 -7.72 -5.24 -0.07
C SER A 14 -8.86 -4.75 0.81
N GLU A 15 -9.58 -5.69 1.43
CA GLU A 15 -10.66 -5.40 2.37
C GLU A 15 -10.33 -5.99 3.74
N VAL A 16 -10.43 -5.17 4.78
CA VAL A 16 -10.27 -5.62 6.16
C VAL A 16 -11.60 -6.19 6.65
N LYS A 17 -11.70 -7.52 6.60
CA LYS A 17 -12.93 -8.27 6.90
C LYS A 17 -13.58 -7.83 8.22
N GLY A 18 -14.89 -7.60 8.17
CA GLY A 18 -15.69 -7.26 9.35
C GLY A 18 -15.55 -5.82 9.85
N THR A 19 -14.88 -4.94 9.10
CA THR A 19 -14.68 -3.52 9.52
C THR A 19 -15.22 -2.49 8.52
N GLY A 20 -15.58 -2.91 7.30
CA GLY A 20 -15.96 -1.99 6.22
C GLY A 20 -14.82 -1.08 5.74
N VAL A 21 -13.57 -1.42 6.08
CA VAL A 21 -12.37 -0.70 5.66
C VAL A 21 -11.79 -1.34 4.40
N VAL A 22 -11.46 -0.51 3.43
CA VAL A 22 -10.81 -0.88 2.16
C VAL A 22 -9.46 -0.19 2.09
N ILE A 23 -8.43 -0.90 1.62
CA ILE A 23 -7.11 -0.33 1.35
C ILE A 23 -6.84 -0.41 -0.14
N ASN A 24 -6.62 0.74 -0.77
CA ASN A 24 -6.36 0.87 -2.20
C ASN A 24 -4.88 1.20 -2.42
N TYR A 25 -4.11 0.27 -2.98
CA TYR A 25 -2.69 0.43 -3.22
C TYR A 25 -2.37 0.81 -4.66
N ARG A 26 -1.28 1.55 -4.81
CA ARG A 26 -0.58 1.83 -6.05
C ARG A 26 0.89 1.50 -5.85
N ALA A 27 1.39 0.51 -6.57
CA ALA A 27 2.80 0.16 -6.58
C ALA A 27 3.47 0.75 -7.82
N THR A 28 4.57 1.48 -7.64
CA THR A 28 5.42 1.87 -8.77
C THR A 28 6.45 0.78 -9.01
N LEU A 29 6.50 0.29 -10.24
CA LEU A 29 7.46 -0.69 -10.71
C LEU A 29 8.52 -0.01 -11.56
N VAL A 30 9.76 -0.45 -11.39
CA VAL A 30 10.92 -0.04 -12.19
C VAL A 30 11.49 -1.27 -12.90
N PRO A 31 11.94 -1.13 -14.16
CA PRO A 31 12.56 -2.22 -14.90
C PRO A 31 13.91 -2.60 -14.30
N VAL A 32 14.21 -3.90 -14.27
CA VAL A 32 15.49 -4.50 -13.87
C VAL A 32 15.90 -5.57 -14.89
N GLU A 33 17.16 -6.02 -14.86
CA GLU A 33 17.72 -6.97 -15.85
C GLU A 33 16.82 -8.20 -16.14
N ASN A 34 16.11 -8.69 -15.13
CA ASN A 34 15.27 -9.89 -15.24
C ASN A 34 13.78 -9.65 -14.95
N GLY A 35 13.27 -8.43 -15.17
CA GLY A 35 11.83 -8.14 -15.05
C GLY A 35 11.52 -6.75 -14.51
N GLU A 36 10.53 -6.68 -13.62
CA GLU A 36 10.10 -5.46 -12.96
C GLU A 36 10.15 -5.66 -11.45
N GLU A 37 10.62 -4.66 -10.72
CA GLU A 37 10.61 -4.67 -9.26
C GLU A 37 9.81 -3.50 -8.71
N VAL A 38 9.20 -3.68 -7.53
CA VAL A 38 8.50 -2.61 -6.84
C VAL A 38 9.50 -1.63 -6.24
N SER A 39 9.43 -0.36 -6.61
CA SER A 39 10.23 0.73 -6.04
C SER A 39 9.55 1.36 -4.83
N ASN A 40 8.23 1.59 -4.93
CA ASN A 40 7.43 2.13 -3.83
C ASN A 40 6.00 1.60 -3.88
N ILE A 41 5.29 1.69 -2.76
CA ILE A 41 3.87 1.41 -2.65
C ILE A 41 3.22 2.57 -1.89
N TYR A 42 2.11 3.06 -2.40
CA TYR A 42 1.25 4.00 -1.71
C TYR A 42 -0.17 3.44 -1.63
N GLY A 43 -0.67 3.26 -0.41
CA GLY A 43 -2.00 2.77 -0.06
C GLY A 43 -2.85 3.87 0.58
N THR A 44 -4.09 4.00 0.14
CA THR A 44 -5.12 4.82 0.79
C THR A 44 -6.05 3.89 1.58
N ILE A 45 -6.17 4.13 2.89
CA ILE A 45 -7.10 3.43 3.76
C ILE A 45 -8.41 4.23 3.77
N SER A 46 -9.50 3.60 3.35
CA SER A 46 -10.82 4.22 3.26
C SER A 46 -11.86 3.44 4.06
N LYS A 47 -12.77 4.16 4.71
CA LYS A 47 -13.95 3.59 5.38
C LYS A 47 -15.15 4.45 5.02
N GLU A 48 -16.27 3.82 4.61
CA GLU A 48 -17.48 4.55 4.20
C GLU A 48 -17.19 5.65 3.15
N ASN A 49 -16.34 5.35 2.18
CA ASN A 49 -15.86 6.27 1.13
C ASN A 49 -15.09 7.51 1.63
N LYS A 50 -14.65 7.53 2.89
CA LYS A 50 -13.77 8.58 3.44
C LYS A 50 -12.36 8.04 3.61
N ASN A 51 -11.37 8.85 3.22
CA ASN A 51 -9.99 8.59 3.58
C ASN A 51 -9.86 8.66 5.10
N VAL A 52 -9.21 7.67 5.69
CA VAL A 52 -9.00 7.55 7.14
C VAL A 52 -7.54 7.28 7.48
N GLY A 53 -6.66 7.18 6.48
CA GLY A 53 -5.26 6.87 6.69
C GLY A 53 -4.54 6.47 5.41
N SER A 54 -3.27 6.13 5.56
CA SER A 54 -2.44 5.69 4.44
C SER A 54 -1.45 4.63 4.86
N VAL A 55 -1.07 3.81 3.88
CA VAL A 55 0.05 2.88 3.97
C VAL A 55 1.10 3.37 2.97
N SER A 56 2.36 3.40 3.35
CA SER A 56 3.44 3.62 2.40
C SER A 56 4.55 2.60 2.63
N TYR A 57 5.18 2.20 1.54
CA TYR A 57 6.41 1.42 1.57
C TYR A 57 7.40 2.02 0.58
N ASP A 58 8.63 2.21 1.04
CA ASP A 58 9.76 2.66 0.24
C ASP A 58 10.83 1.56 0.24
N LYS A 59 11.15 1.04 -0.94
CA LYS A 59 12.15 -0.03 -1.09
C LYS A 59 13.57 0.46 -0.80
N ALA A 60 13.90 1.70 -1.13
CA ALA A 60 15.24 2.24 -0.90
C ALA A 60 15.55 2.40 0.60
N ALA A 61 14.53 2.72 1.39
CA ALA A 61 14.62 2.78 2.85
C ALA A 61 14.28 1.46 3.56
N ASP A 62 13.83 0.44 2.82
CA ASP A 62 13.23 -0.81 3.32
C ASP A 62 12.27 -0.55 4.49
N ARG A 63 11.39 0.44 4.32
CA ARG A 63 10.56 0.95 5.40
C ARG A 63 9.11 1.06 4.99
N MET A 64 8.26 0.42 5.78
CA MET A 64 6.81 0.58 5.75
C MET A 64 6.36 1.56 6.83
N HIS A 65 5.37 2.39 6.50
CA HIS A 65 4.67 3.24 7.45
C HIS A 65 3.16 3.09 7.25
N THR A 66 2.42 3.02 8.34
CA THR A 66 0.96 3.15 8.31
C THR A 66 0.54 4.27 9.22
N SER A 67 -0.27 5.17 8.68
CA SER A 67 -0.77 6.34 9.39
C SER A 67 -2.30 6.33 9.38
N PHE A 68 -2.88 6.96 10.40
CA PHE A 68 -4.31 7.17 10.50
C PHE A 68 -4.58 8.65 10.71
N GLU A 69 -5.64 9.16 10.10
CA GLU A 69 -6.03 10.54 10.31
C GLU A 69 -6.40 10.78 11.80
N PRO A 70 -6.03 11.92 12.39
CA PRO A 70 -6.26 12.19 13.82
C PRO A 70 -7.73 12.08 14.24
N PHE A 71 -8.65 12.45 13.35
CA PHE A 71 -10.10 12.38 13.54
C PHE A 71 -10.77 11.35 12.62
N SER A 72 -10.05 10.29 12.26
CA SER A 72 -10.56 9.24 11.38
C SER A 72 -11.80 8.54 11.94
N ALA A 73 -12.67 8.03 11.07
CA ALA A 73 -13.78 7.14 11.44
C ALA A 73 -13.35 5.73 11.92
N THR A 74 -12.05 5.50 12.16
CA THR A 74 -11.50 4.20 12.59
C THR A 74 -11.37 4.12 14.12
N THR A 75 -11.83 3.01 14.69
CA THR A 75 -11.65 2.68 16.12
C THR A 75 -10.28 2.05 16.38
N ALA A 76 -9.84 2.01 17.64
CA ALA A 76 -8.58 1.34 18.00
C ALA A 76 -8.52 -0.14 17.58
N LYS A 77 -9.65 -0.86 17.68
CA LYS A 77 -9.76 -2.26 17.23
C LYS A 77 -9.63 -2.39 15.72
N GLU A 78 -10.24 -1.48 14.97
CA GLU A 78 -10.10 -1.45 13.51
C GLU A 78 -8.66 -1.14 13.09
N ARG A 79 -8.02 -0.17 13.74
CA ARG A 79 -6.60 0.11 13.51
C ARG A 79 -5.72 -1.12 13.76
N GLN A 80 -5.96 -1.85 14.83
CA GLN A 80 -5.27 -3.12 15.13
C GLN A 80 -5.53 -4.20 14.07
N ALA A 81 -6.72 -4.27 13.48
CA ALA A 81 -7.04 -5.20 12.41
C ALA A 81 -6.44 -4.79 11.05
N ILE A 82 -6.31 -3.48 10.80
CA ILE A 82 -5.73 -2.91 9.58
C ILE A 82 -4.22 -3.19 9.51
N MET A 83 -3.48 -3.04 10.63
CA MET A 83 -2.02 -3.22 10.66
C MET A 83 -1.53 -4.54 10.02
N PRO A 84 -2.00 -5.73 10.43
CA PRO A 84 -1.52 -6.99 9.85
C PRO A 84 -1.95 -7.19 8.40
N VAL A 85 -3.13 -6.70 8.01
CA VAL A 85 -3.59 -6.75 6.61
C VAL A 85 -2.68 -5.89 5.73
N ALA A 86 -2.43 -4.64 6.16
CA ALA A 86 -1.54 -3.74 5.44
C ALA A 86 -0.12 -4.31 5.26
N ALA A 87 0.41 -4.94 6.31
CA ALA A 87 1.73 -5.57 6.25
C ALA A 87 1.76 -6.77 5.29
N ALA A 88 0.72 -7.62 5.32
CA ALA A 88 0.59 -8.77 4.43
C ALA A 88 0.43 -8.33 2.96
N ASP A 89 -0.46 -7.36 2.69
CA ASP A 89 -0.69 -6.83 1.35
C ASP A 89 0.61 -6.25 0.77
N VAL A 90 1.34 -5.45 1.56
CA VAL A 90 2.62 -4.87 1.12
C VAL A 90 3.64 -5.96 0.82
N ALA A 91 3.76 -6.98 1.67
CA ALA A 91 4.66 -8.11 1.42
C ALA A 91 4.28 -8.89 0.15
N GLU A 92 2.99 -9.10 -0.10
CA GLU A 92 2.48 -9.76 -1.30
C GLU A 92 2.81 -8.94 -2.56
N ILE A 93 2.52 -7.63 -2.54
CA ILE A 93 2.80 -6.70 -3.64
C ILE A 93 4.31 -6.66 -3.94
N ILE A 94 5.17 -6.60 -2.92
CA ILE A 94 6.63 -6.63 -3.10
C ILE A 94 7.07 -7.96 -3.71
N SER A 95 6.51 -9.07 -3.23
CA SER A 95 6.85 -10.41 -3.71
C SER A 95 6.41 -10.66 -5.15
N ASN A 96 5.43 -9.89 -5.65
CA ASN A 96 4.93 -9.88 -7.02
C ASN A 96 4.76 -11.30 -7.59
N LYS A 97 4.23 -12.21 -6.74
CA LYS A 97 3.87 -13.58 -7.11
C LYS A 97 2.50 -13.63 -7.78
#